data_AF-A0A377AAK0-F1
#
_entry.id   AF-A0A377AAK0-F1
#
_cell.length_a   1.000
_cell.length_b   1.000
_cell.length_c   1.000
_cell.angle_alpha   90.00
_cell.angle_beta   90.00
_cell.angle_gamma   90.00
#
_symmetry.space_group_name_H-M   'P 1'
#
loop_
_entity.id
_entity.type
_entity.pdbx_description
1 polymer ?
#
loop_
_entity_poly.entity_id
_entity_poly.type
_entity_poly.pdbx_seq_one_letter_code
_entity_poly.pdbx_strand_id
1 'polypeptide(L)'
;MKRVLTALAATLPFAANAADAISGAVERQPTNWQAIIMFLIFVVFTLGITYWASKRVRSRSDYYTAGGNITGFQNGLAIAGDYMSAASFLGISALVFTSGL
;
A
#
# COMPACT_ATOMS: atom_id res chain seq x y z
N MET A 1 -26.12 9.54 6.29
CA MET A 1 -24.67 9.52 6.00
C MET A 1 -23.89 10.62 6.69
N LYS A 2 -24.23 11.92 6.52
CA LYS A 2 -23.46 13.04 7.14
C LYS A 2 -23.29 12.93 8.67
N ARG A 3 -24.33 12.48 9.39
CA ARG A 3 -24.30 12.28 10.86
C ARG A 3 -23.36 11.16 11.34
N VAL A 4 -23.19 10.12 10.51
CA VAL A 4 -22.29 8.99 10.81
C VAL A 4 -20.84 9.41 10.55
N LEU A 5 -20.60 10.16 9.48
CA LEU A 5 -19.31 10.79 9.19
C LEU A 5 -18.86 11.76 10.28
N THR A 6 -19.77 12.59 10.81
CA THR A 6 -19.44 13.52 11.91
C THR A 6 -19.16 12.79 13.22
N ALA A 7 -19.88 11.71 13.52
CA ALA A 7 -19.62 10.89 14.70
C ALA A 7 -18.27 10.16 14.61
N LEU A 8 -17.94 9.62 13.44
CA LEU A 8 -16.65 8.97 13.18
C LEU A 8 -15.47 9.97 13.24
N ALA A 9 -15.68 11.19 12.75
CA ALA A 9 -14.68 12.26 12.84
C ALA A 9 -14.44 12.71 14.30
N ALA A 10 -15.48 12.68 15.15
CA ALA A 10 -15.37 13.04 16.56
C ALA A 10 -14.62 11.99 17.39
N THR A 11 -14.53 10.74 16.95
CA THR A 11 -13.77 9.68 17.63
C THR A 11 -12.27 9.66 17.27
N LEU A 12 -11.88 10.29 16.16
CA LEU A 12 -10.47 10.41 15.74
C LEU A 12 -9.56 11.07 16.79
N PRO A 13 -9.93 12.20 17.44
CA PRO A 13 -9.08 12.79 18.47
C PRO A 13 -8.95 11.89 19.71
N PHE A 14 -9.97 11.12 20.07
CA PHE A 14 -9.88 10.18 21.21
C PHE A 14 -8.89 9.04 20.93
N ALA A 15 -8.89 8.50 19.71
CA ALA A 15 -7.91 7.50 19.28
C ALA A 15 -6.47 8.05 19.20
N ALA A 16 -6.31 9.33 18.82
CA ALA A 16 -5.01 9.98 18.76
C ALA A 16 -4.37 10.17 20.15
N ASN A 17 -5.17 10.48 21.18
CA ASN A 17 -4.68 10.67 22.55
C ASN A 17 -4.41 9.33 23.29
N ALA A 18 -5.01 8.21 22.84
CA ALA A 18 -4.77 6.89 23.41
C ALA A 18 -3.46 6.23 22.90
N ALA A 19 -2.91 6.70 21.79
CA ALA A 19 -1.65 6.20 21.23
C ALA A 19 -0.45 6.49 22.14
N ASP A 20 -0.46 7.63 22.84
CA ASP A 20 0.62 8.04 23.76
C ASP A 20 0.67 7.19 25.04
N ALA A 21 -0.38 6.44 25.38
CA ALA A 21 -0.42 5.61 26.59
C ALA A 21 0.37 4.30 26.46
N ILE A 22 0.69 3.87 25.24
CA ILE A 22 1.35 2.59 24.94
C ILE A 22 2.85 2.77 24.61
N SER A 23 3.29 3.99 24.35
CA SER A 23 4.66 4.26 23.91
C SER A 23 5.45 5.01 24.98
N GLY A 24 6.32 4.31 25.73
CA GLY A 24 7.37 4.96 26.53
C GLY A 24 8.22 5.90 25.66
N ALA A 25 8.88 6.88 26.29
CA ALA A 25 9.59 8.01 25.66
C ALA A 25 10.06 7.74 24.21
N VAL A 26 9.19 8.07 23.24
CA VAL A 26 9.49 7.92 21.82
C VAL A 26 10.34 9.11 21.41
N GLU A 27 11.65 8.90 21.32
CA GLU A 27 12.56 9.80 20.63
C GLU A 27 12.05 10.02 19.20
N ARG A 28 11.60 11.25 18.92
CA ARG A 28 11.14 11.65 17.57
C ARG A 28 12.34 11.57 16.64
N GLN A 29 12.40 10.52 15.80
CA GLN A 29 13.43 10.44 14.78
C GLN A 29 13.40 11.68 13.87
N PRO A 30 14.56 12.22 13.48
CA PRO A 30 14.64 13.32 12.54
C PRO A 30 14.01 12.90 11.21
N THR A 31 13.41 13.85 10.50
CA THR A 31 12.73 13.58 9.23
C THR A 31 13.70 13.03 8.20
N ASN A 32 13.46 11.79 7.75
CA ASN A 32 14.30 11.13 6.75
C ASN A 32 13.86 11.53 5.34
N TRP A 33 14.48 12.58 4.80
CA TRP A 33 14.15 13.09 3.47
C TRP A 33 14.49 12.10 2.35
N GLN A 34 15.52 11.29 2.52
CA GLN A 34 15.91 10.26 1.55
C GLN A 34 14.79 9.23 1.38
N ALA A 35 14.23 8.72 2.49
CA ALA A 35 13.13 7.77 2.46
C ALA A 35 11.87 8.37 1.80
N ILE A 36 11.56 9.63 2.13
CA ILE A 36 10.39 10.34 1.58
C ILE A 36 10.51 10.52 0.07
N ILE A 37 11.68 10.96 -0.41
CA ILE A 37 11.92 11.14 -1.85
C ILE A 37 11.79 9.81 -2.59
N MET A 38 12.40 8.74 -2.07
CA MET A 38 12.30 7.41 -2.68
C MET A 38 10.87 6.89 -2.73
N PHE A 39 10.09 7.09 -1.67
CA PHE A 39 8.68 6.75 -1.63
C PHE A 39 7.89 7.51 -2.70
N LEU A 40 8.09 8.83 -2.83
CA LEU A 40 7.41 9.65 -3.82
C LEU A 40 7.78 9.24 -5.25
N ILE A 41 9.05 8.94 -5.51
CA ILE A 41 9.50 8.43 -6.82
C ILE A 41 8.76 7.13 -7.15
N PHE A 42 8.70 6.18 -6.21
CA PHE A 42 8.00 4.91 -6.42
C PHE A 42 6.52 5.13 -6.71
N VAL A 43 5.83 5.94 -5.92
CA VAL A 43 4.40 6.25 -6.10
C VAL A 43 4.13 6.90 -7.45
N VAL A 44 4.88 7.93 -7.82
CA VAL A 44 4.70 8.64 -9.10
C VAL A 44 4.99 7.71 -10.27
N PHE A 45 6.01 6.86 -10.15
CA PHE A 45 6.34 5.87 -11.17
C PHE A 45 5.22 4.86 -11.38
N THR A 46 4.70 4.26 -10.30
CA THR A 46 3.58 3.31 -10.37
C THR A 46 2.33 3.97 -10.98
N LEU A 47 1.95 5.16 -10.50
CA LEU A 47 0.82 5.90 -11.05
C LEU A 47 1.02 6.28 -12.51
N GLY A 48 2.24 6.67 -12.90
CA GLY A 48 2.59 6.99 -14.28
C GLY A 48 2.39 5.81 -15.21
N ILE A 49 2.85 4.61 -14.82
CA ILE A 49 2.64 3.38 -15.58
C ILE A 49 1.16 3.05 -15.66
N THR A 50 0.42 3.10 -14.55
CA THR A 50 -1.02 2.78 -14.53
C THR A 50 -1.81 3.74 -15.42
N TYR A 51 -1.52 5.03 -15.38
CA TYR A 51 -2.16 6.04 -16.22
C TYR A 51 -1.84 5.85 -17.70
N TRP A 52 -0.59 5.53 -18.03
CA TRP A 52 -0.20 5.21 -19.40
C TRP A 52 -0.90 3.94 -19.90
N ALA A 53 -0.99 2.90 -19.05
CA ALA A 53 -1.68 1.66 -19.38
C ALA A 53 -3.19 1.88 -19.56
N SER A 54 -3.81 2.72 -18.73
CA SER A 54 -5.25 3.01 -18.81
C SER A 54 -5.64 3.69 -20.13
N LYS A 55 -4.74 4.48 -20.73
CA LYS A 55 -4.97 5.09 -22.06
C LYS A 55 -4.98 4.10 -23.22
N ARG A 56 -4.45 2.88 -23.03
CA ARG A 56 -4.35 1.85 -24.08
C ARG A 56 -5.56 0.93 -24.12
N VAL A 57 -6.40 0.95 -23.09
CA VAL A 57 -7.62 0.13 -23.02
C VAL A 57 -8.72 0.79 -23.84
N ARG A 58 -9.21 0.11 -24.89
CA ARG A 58 -10.26 0.66 -25.78
C ARG A 58 -11.54 -0.19 -25.80
N SER A 59 -11.45 -1.46 -25.41
CA SER A 59 -12.57 -2.39 -25.38
C SER A 59 -12.66 -3.17 -24.05
N ARG A 60 -13.80 -3.85 -23.84
CA ARG A 60 -14.01 -4.72 -22.68
C ARG A 60 -13.00 -5.87 -22.63
N SER A 61 -12.67 -6.46 -23.78
CA SER A 61 -11.64 -7.51 -23.87
C SER A 61 -10.25 -6.99 -23.51
N ASP A 62 -9.90 -5.76 -23.88
CA ASP A 62 -8.61 -5.18 -23.49
C ASP A 62 -8.51 -4.98 -21.98
N TYR A 63 -9.64 -4.69 -21.31
CA TYR A 63 -9.66 -4.51 -19.86
C TYR A 63 -9.56 -5.85 -19.10
N TYR A 64 -10.29 -6.88 -19.52
CA TYR A 64 -10.37 -8.14 -18.78
C TYR A 64 -9.31 -9.17 -19.18
N THR A 65 -8.89 -9.19 -20.44
CA THR A 65 -7.94 -10.19 -20.94
C THR A 65 -6.70 -9.57 -21.58
N ALA A 66 -6.53 -8.25 -21.49
CA ALA A 66 -5.46 -7.51 -22.18
C ALA A 66 -5.37 -7.85 -23.68
N GLY A 67 -6.53 -8.13 -24.29
CA GLY A 67 -6.63 -8.54 -25.70
C GLY A 67 -5.98 -9.89 -26.00
N GLY A 68 -5.74 -10.74 -24.98
CA GLY A 68 -5.09 -12.05 -25.12
C GLY A 68 -3.56 -12.01 -25.23
N ASN A 69 -2.92 -10.86 -24.99
CA ASN A 69 -1.49 -10.64 -25.25
C ASN A 69 -0.56 -10.88 -24.04
N ILE A 70 -1.04 -11.46 -22.93
CA ILE A 70 -0.20 -11.74 -21.75
C ILE A 70 0.45 -13.11 -21.85
N THR A 71 1.77 -13.13 -21.80
CA THR A 71 2.57 -14.36 -21.78
C THR A 71 2.52 -15.04 -20.41
N GLY A 72 2.77 -16.36 -20.36
CA GLY A 72 2.77 -17.12 -19.10
C GLY A 72 3.76 -16.57 -18.06
N PHE A 73 4.93 -16.09 -18.50
CA PHE A 73 5.91 -15.49 -17.60
C PHE A 73 5.42 -14.16 -17.00
N GLN A 74 4.80 -13.29 -17.81
CA GLN A 74 4.23 -12.02 -17.32
C GLN A 74 3.10 -12.26 -16.32
N ASN A 75 2.24 -13.24 -16.60
CA ASN A 75 1.17 -13.62 -15.67
C ASN A 75 1.73 -14.22 -14.37
N GLY A 76 2.74 -15.09 -14.47
CA GLY A 76 3.41 -15.67 -13.31
C GLY A 76 4.10 -14.63 -12.44
N LEU A 77 4.77 -13.65 -13.06
CA LEU A 77 5.40 -12.53 -12.35
C LEU A 77 4.37 -11.64 -11.65
N ALA A 78 3.24 -11.35 -12.30
CA ALA A 78 2.16 -10.57 -11.69
C ALA A 78 1.59 -11.26 -10.45
N ILE A 79 1.29 -12.57 -10.54
CA ILE A 79 0.78 -13.36 -9.41
C ILE A 79 1.78 -13.41 -8.26
N ALA A 80 3.07 -13.62 -8.57
CA ALA A 80 4.12 -13.62 -7.56
C ALA A 80 4.21 -12.26 -6.84
N GLY A 81 4.07 -11.16 -7.59
CA GLY A 81 4.03 -9.80 -7.04
C GLY A 81 2.83 -9.58 -6.11
N ASP A 82 1.63 -9.99 -6.53
CA ASP A 82 0.41 -9.85 -5.72
C ASP A 82 0.48 -10.67 -4.42
N TYR A 83 1.16 -11.82 -4.44
CA TYR A 83 1.39 -12.62 -3.24
C TYR A 83 2.33 -11.93 -2.23
N MET A 84 3.30 -11.16 -2.72
CA MET A 84 4.30 -10.42 -1.91
C MET A 84 3.80 -9.05 -1.44
N SER A 85 2.53 -8.95 -1.02
CA SER A 85 1.98 -7.70 -0.48
C SER A 85 2.74 -7.19 0.76
N ALA A 86 2.72 -5.88 1.00
CA ALA A 86 3.31 -5.24 2.18
C ALA A 86 2.78 -5.83 3.50
N ALA A 87 1.52 -6.27 3.52
CA ALA A 87 0.93 -6.97 4.65
C ALA A 87 1.63 -8.31 4.92
N SER A 88 1.93 -9.08 3.86
CA SER A 88 2.69 -10.32 3.96
C SER A 88 4.11 -10.06 4.43
N PHE A 89 4.77 -9.01 3.91
CA PHE A 89 6.12 -8.64 4.33
C PHE A 89 6.18 -8.28 5.81
N LEU A 90 5.39 -7.30 6.26
CA LEU A 90 5.35 -6.88 7.66
C LEU A 90 4.82 -7.98 8.58
N GLY A 91 3.83 -8.75 8.14
CA GLY A 91 3.22 -9.83 8.91
C GLY A 91 4.21 -10.97 9.17
N ILE A 92 4.93 -11.42 8.14
CA ILE A 92 5.96 -12.45 8.32
C ILE A 92 7.11 -11.89 9.17
N SER A 93 7.59 -10.67 8.91
CA SER A 93 8.64 -10.07 9.75
C SER A 93 8.24 -9.95 11.22
N ALA A 94 6.97 -9.62 11.50
CA ALA A 94 6.45 -9.58 12.86
C ALA A 94 6.40 -10.98 13.49
N LEU A 95 5.88 -11.99 12.77
CA LEU A 95 5.85 -13.38 13.25
C LEU A 95 7.24 -13.93 13.53
N VAL A 96 8.22 -13.65 12.66
CA VAL A 96 9.64 -13.99 12.85
C VAL A 96 10.15 -13.32 14.13
N PHE A 97 9.91 -12.02 14.30
CA PHE A 97 10.35 -11.29 15.50
C PHE A 97 9.73 -11.83 16.80
N THR A 98 8.45 -12.23 16.78
CA THR A 98 7.74 -12.66 18.00
C THR A 98 7.87 -14.15 18.31
N SER A 99 7.96 -15.00 17.29
CA SER A 99 7.89 -16.47 17.45
C SER A 99 9.10 -17.23 16.90
N GLY A 100 10.07 -16.53 16.28
CA GLY A 100 11.35 -17.12 15.87
C GLY A 100 11.25 -18.10 14.70
N LEU A 101 10.21 -17.99 13.86
CA LEU A 101 10.18 -18.63 12.54
C LEU A 101 11.26 -18.05 11.61
#